data_AF-A0A7Y4Y6U2-F1
#
_entry.id   AF-A0A7Y4Y6U2-F1
#
_cell.length_a   1.000
_cell.length_b   1.000
_cell.length_c   1.000
_cell.angle_alpha   90.00
_cell.angle_beta   90.00
_cell.angle_gamma   90.00
#
_symmetry.space_group_name_H-M   'P 1'
#
loop_
_entity.id
_entity.type
_entity.pdbx_description
1 polymer ?
#
loop_
_entity_poly.entity_id
_entity_poly.type
_entity_poly.pdbx_seq_one_letter_code
_entity_poly.pdbx_strand_id
1 'polypeptide(L)'
;MTRILRFRAPIALLSAGWLVPMWLGVSTMLDFVELELWPLLLQQPKLNSFPFIDFAGKCFAVAFLWLGLAVAGWAWVAVAALQRTKGR
;
A
#
# COMPACT_ATOMS: atom_id res chain seq x y z
N MET A 1 10.90 -12.62 28.10
CA MET A 1 11.46 -11.83 26.97
C MET A 1 11.15 -12.42 25.58
N THR A 2 11.02 -13.73 25.40
CA THR A 2 10.87 -14.41 24.10
C THR A 2 9.52 -14.27 23.38
N ARG A 3 8.39 -14.03 24.08
CA ARG A 3 7.06 -13.94 23.44
C ARG A 3 6.84 -12.67 22.58
N ILE A 4 7.53 -11.55 22.87
CA ILE A 4 7.29 -10.26 22.20
C ILE A 4 8.04 -10.15 20.87
N LEU A 5 9.25 -10.71 20.81
CA LEU A 5 10.03 -10.82 19.56
C LEU A 5 9.27 -11.61 18.48
N ARG A 6 8.49 -12.63 18.90
CA ARG A 6 7.70 -13.47 17.99
C ARG A 6 6.59 -12.71 17.26
N PHE A 7 6.04 -11.63 17.83
CA PHE A 7 5.02 -10.82 17.16
C PHE A 7 5.60 -9.70 16.29
N ARG A 8 6.83 -9.26 16.56
CA ARG A 8 7.51 -8.20 15.77
C ARG A 8 7.97 -8.69 14.41
N ALA A 9 8.51 -9.91 14.33
CA ALA A 9 8.99 -10.50 13.09
C ALA A 9 7.91 -10.62 11.98
N PRO A 10 6.70 -11.15 12.23
CA PRO A 10 5.65 -11.21 11.21
C PRO A 10 5.10 -9.84 10.84
N ILE A 11 4.97 -8.91 11.79
CA ILE A 11 4.53 -7.53 11.50
C ILE A 11 5.57 -6.83 10.62
N ALA A 12 6.86 -7.00 10.89
CA ALA A 12 7.94 -6.47 10.06
C ALA A 12 7.92 -7.07 8.64
N LEU A 13 7.70 -8.38 8.50
CA LEU A 13 7.56 -9.03 7.20
C LEU A 13 6.34 -8.53 6.42
N LEU A 14 5.22 -8.33 7.11
CA LEU A 14 3.98 -7.78 6.54
C LEU A 14 4.10 -6.28 6.21
N SER A 15 5.04 -5.55 6.81
CA SER A 15 5.18 -4.10 6.64
C SER A 15 5.61 -3.69 5.22
N ALA A 16 6.17 -4.60 4.42
CA ALA A 16 6.53 -4.33 3.03
C ALA A 16 5.40 -4.64 2.04
N GLY A 17 4.33 -5.33 2.46
CA GLY A 17 3.30 -5.85 1.56
C GLY A 17 2.46 -4.77 0.85
N TRP A 18 2.44 -3.54 1.36
CA TRP A 18 1.76 -2.42 0.70
C TRP A 18 2.55 -1.83 -0.49
N LEU A 19 3.86 -2.07 -0.56
CA LEU A 19 4.72 -1.48 -1.59
C LEU A 19 4.39 -2.00 -2.99
N VAL A 20 4.07 -3.30 -3.12
CA VAL A 20 3.74 -3.92 -4.41
C VAL A 20 2.48 -3.31 -5.03
N PRO A 21 1.31 -3.30 -4.35
CA PRO A 21 0.12 -2.66 -4.91
C PRO A 21 0.30 -1.15 -5.09
N MET A 22 1.07 -0.47 -4.23
CA MET A 22 1.38 0.95 -4.42
C MET A 22 2.17 1.19 -5.71
N TRP A 23 3.23 0.40 -5.93
CA TRP A 23 4.06 0.49 -7.12
C TRP A 23 3.24 0.20 -8.39
N LEU A 24 2.41 -0.84 -8.38
CA LEU A 24 1.51 -1.14 -9.49
C LEU A 24 0.56 0.01 -9.79
N GLY A 25 -0.08 0.60 -8.77
CA GLY A 25 -0.99 1.74 -8.96
C GLY A 25 -0.29 2.96 -9.56
N VAL A 26 0.92 3.28 -9.11
CA VAL A 26 1.72 4.38 -9.67
C VAL A 26 2.14 4.09 -11.10
N SER A 27 2.66 2.89 -11.39
CA SER A 27 3.06 2.51 -12.74
C SER A 27 1.88 2.59 -13.72
N THR A 28 0.71 2.09 -13.33
CA THR A 28 -0.51 2.20 -14.17
C THR A 28 -0.93 3.65 -14.41
N MET A 29 -0.72 4.55 -13.45
CA MET A 29 -0.98 5.99 -13.65
C MET A 29 -0.01 6.61 -14.64
N LEU A 30 1.26 6.23 -14.61
CA LEU A 30 2.25 6.68 -15.59
C LEU A 30 1.90 6.15 -16.99
N ASP A 31 1.51 4.87 -17.08
CA ASP A 31 1.07 4.26 -18.34
C ASP A 31 -0.17 4.97 -18.91
N PHE A 32 -1.11 5.39 -18.06
CA PHE A 32 -2.26 6.19 -18.48
C PHE A 32 -1.83 7.53 -19.09
N VAL A 33 -0.86 8.20 -18.47
CA VAL A 33 -0.37 9.49 -18.98
C VAL A 33 0.24 9.31 -20.37
N GLU A 34 1.05 8.26 -20.55
CA GLU A 34 1.76 7.99 -21.80
C GLU A 34 0.84 7.47 -22.91
N LEU A 35 -0.03 6.51 -22.59
CA LEU A 35 -0.81 5.77 -23.59
C LEU A 35 -2.18 6.39 -23.89
N GLU A 36 -2.69 7.23 -23.00
CA GLU A 36 -4.07 7.74 -23.11
C GLU A 36 -4.13 9.26 -23.04
N LEU A 37 -3.54 9.88 -22.02
CA LEU A 37 -3.62 11.33 -21.84
C LEU A 37 -2.83 12.10 -22.91
N TRP A 38 -1.60 11.66 -23.20
CA TRP A 38 -0.75 12.32 -24.19
C TRP A 38 -1.32 12.25 -25.62
N PRO A 39 -1.77 11.08 -26.13
CA PRO A 39 -2.44 11.01 -27.42
C PRO A 39 -3.72 11.85 -27.49
N LEU A 40 -4.48 11.90 -26.40
CA LEU A 40 -5.73 12.67 -26.33
C LEU A 40 -5.48 14.18 -26.42
N LEU A 41 -4.40 14.68 -25.79
CA LEU A 41 -3.93 16.06 -25.95
C LEU A 41 -3.51 16.38 -27.40
N LEU A 42 -2.97 15.38 -28.11
CA LEU A 42 -2.59 15.48 -29.53
C LEU A 42 -3.76 15.20 -30.50
N GLN A 43 -5.00 15.10 -30.00
CA GLN A 43 -6.20 14.75 -30.76
C GLN A 43 -6.10 13.43 -31.54
N GLN A 44 -5.24 12.50 -31.09
CA GLN A 44 -5.14 11.17 -31.68
C GLN A 44 -6.23 10.24 -31.12
N PRO A 45 -6.72 9.28 -31.94
CA PRO A 45 -7.72 8.33 -31.50
C PRO A 45 -7.19 7.44 -30.38
N LYS A 46 -8.08 7.13 -29.44
CA LYS A 46 -7.78 6.30 -28.28
C LYS A 46 -7.51 4.86 -28.73
N LEU A 47 -6.28 4.38 -28.52
CA LEU A 47 -5.87 3.04 -28.96
C LEU A 47 -6.12 1.95 -27.90
N ASN A 48 -6.34 2.34 -26.63
CA ASN A 48 -6.45 1.40 -25.52
C ASN A 48 -7.81 1.49 -24.80
N SER A 49 -8.35 0.32 -24.45
CA SER A 49 -9.61 0.13 -23.71
C SER A 49 -9.39 -0.26 -22.24
N PHE A 50 -8.13 -0.35 -21.79
CA PHE A 50 -7.80 -0.72 -20.42
C PHE A 50 -8.28 0.34 -19.40
N PRO A 51 -8.93 -0.06 -18.30
CA PRO A 51 -9.47 0.88 -17.31
C PRO A 51 -8.40 1.33 -16.30
N PHE A 52 -7.43 2.12 -16.74
CA PHE A 52 -6.27 2.54 -15.93
C PHE A 52 -6.63 3.15 -14.58
N ILE A 53 -7.56 4.11 -14.57
CA ILE A 53 -7.92 4.86 -13.36
C ILE A 53 -8.58 3.96 -12.30
N ASP A 54 -9.50 3.09 -12.73
CA ASP A 54 -10.19 2.15 -11.83
C ASP A 54 -9.23 1.08 -11.29
N PHE A 55 -8.34 0.56 -12.15
CA PHE A 55 -7.32 -0.40 -11.74
C PHE A 55 -6.35 0.20 -10.72
N ALA A 56 -5.79 1.38 -11.01
CA ALA A 56 -4.89 2.07 -10.10
C ALA A 56 -5.58 2.42 -8.77
N GLY A 57 -6.86 2.84 -8.82
CA GLY A 57 -7.68 3.08 -7.64
C GLY A 57 -7.80 1.84 -6.74
N LYS A 58 -8.06 0.67 -7.33
CA LYS A 58 -8.09 -0.62 -6.61
C LYS A 58 -6.74 -0.97 -6.01
N CYS A 59 -5.65 -0.77 -6.75
CA CYS A 59 -4.29 -0.96 -6.26
C CYS A 59 -3.98 -0.07 -5.04
N PHE A 60 -4.31 1.22 -5.10
CA PHE A 60 -4.14 2.12 -3.96
C PHE A 60 -5.00 1.73 -2.77
N ALA A 61 -6.26 1.32 -2.98
CA ALA A 61 -7.12 0.86 -1.90
C ALA A 61 -6.49 -0.34 -1.16
N VAL A 62 -5.98 -1.32 -1.90
CA VAL A 62 -5.29 -2.48 -1.31
C VAL A 62 -4.00 -2.06 -0.58
N ALA A 63 -3.21 -1.17 -1.17
CA ALA A 63 -1.98 -0.65 -0.56
C ALA A 63 -2.27 0.06 0.78
N PHE A 64 -3.24 0.98 0.81
CA PHE A 64 -3.60 1.71 2.02
C PHE A 64 -4.23 0.82 3.08
N LEU A 65 -5.05 -0.15 2.69
CA LEU A 65 -5.62 -1.12 3.62
C LEU A 65 -4.51 -1.95 4.28
N TRP A 66 -3.53 -2.41 3.50
CA TRP A 66 -2.39 -3.15 4.01
C TRP A 66 -1.50 -2.30 4.91
N LEU A 67 -1.23 -1.06 4.52
CA LEU A 67 -0.49 -0.10 5.33
C LEU A 67 -1.21 0.16 6.67
N GLY A 68 -2.53 0.34 6.64
CA GLY A 68 -3.35 0.52 7.84
C GLY A 68 -3.24 -0.67 8.80
N LEU A 69 -3.28 -1.90 8.28
CA LEU A 69 -3.07 -3.11 9.08
C LEU A 69 -1.67 -3.17 9.70
N ALA A 70 -0.63 -2.82 8.94
CA ALA A 70 0.74 -2.78 9.44
C ALA A 70 0.89 -1.74 10.57
N VAL A 71 0.35 -0.52 10.38
CA VAL A 71 0.37 0.56 11.38
C VAL A 71 -0.41 0.16 12.63
N ALA A 72 -1.61 -0.42 12.48
CA ALA A 72 -2.41 -0.91 13.61
C ALA A 72 -1.67 -1.99 14.41
N GLY A 73 -0.99 -2.92 13.72
CA GLY A 73 -0.16 -3.94 14.36
C GLY A 73 0.97 -3.34 15.20
N TRP A 74 1.70 -2.36 14.67
CA TRP A 74 2.75 -1.66 15.42
C TRP A 74 2.20 -0.83 16.58
N ALA A 75 1.07 -0.14 16.40
CA ALA A 75 0.40 0.61 17.45
C ALA A 75 0.01 -0.30 18.63
N TRP A 76 -0.55 -1.48 18.35
CA TRP A 76 -0.88 -2.47 19.37
C TRP A 76 0.36 -2.94 20.16
N VAL A 77 1.46 -3.22 19.45
CA VAL A 77 2.73 -3.62 20.09
C VAL A 77 3.28 -2.50 20.98
N ALA A 78 3.17 -1.25 20.57
CA ALA A 78 3.59 -0.08 21.35
C ALA A 78 2.74 0.09 22.63
N VAL A 79 1.41 0.00 22.51
CA VAL A 79 0.49 0.09 23.66
C VAL A 79 0.75 -1.03 24.67
N ALA A 80 0.93 -2.26 24.19
CA ALA A 80 1.25 -3.41 25.05
C ALA A 80 2.63 -3.29 25.73
N ALA A 81 3.57 -2.54 25.16
CA ALA A 81 4.84 -2.23 25.80
C ALA A 81 4.69 -1.17 26.90
N LEU A 82 3.92 -0.10 26.64
CA LEU A 82 3.64 0.97 27.60
C LEU A 82 2.88 0.50 28.85
N GLN A 83 1.91 -0.39 28.68
CA GLN A 83 1.16 -0.95 29.82
C GLN A 83 2.05 -1.77 30.75
N ARG A 84 3.10 -2.43 30.21
CA ARG A 84 4.05 -3.21 31.02
C ARG A 84 5.00 -2.34 31.83
N THR A 85 5.40 -1.17 31.33
CA THR A 85 6.25 -0.24 32.08
C THR A 85 5.49 0.47 33.19
N LYS A 86 4.19 0.73 33.01
CA LYS A 86 3.35 1.38 34.02
C LYS A 86 2.93 0.46 35.17
N GLY A 87 2.97 -0.86 34.97
CA GLY A 87 2.66 -1.87 36.00
C GLY A 87 3.85 -2.36 36.82
N ARG A 88 5.04 -1.78 36.62
CA ARG A 88 6.24 -1.91 37.46
C ARG A 88 6.44 -0.63 38.25
#